data_AF-A0AAW5J3J2-F1
#
_entry.id   AF-A0AAW5J3J2-F1
#
_cell.length_a   1.000
_cell.length_b   1.000
_cell.length_c   1.000
_cell.angle_alpha   90.00
_cell.angle_beta   90.00
_cell.angle_gamma   90.00
#
_symmetry.space_group_name_H-M   'P 1'
#
loop_
_entity.id
_entity.type
_entity.pdbx_description
1 polymer ?
#
loop_
_entity_poly.entity_id
_entity_poly.type
_entity_poly.pdbx_seq_one_letter_code
_entity_poly.pdbx_strand_id
1 'polypeptide(L)'
;MDYPKSVPGVGLASGKFVDENPVTGMPGSLIPAQWGNSITQEILNAMAAGGEQPDETRTDQLATAITQIGSQVRQAYKGAGFGYTDSETLLPGAAGHWHRINAGGITLTLPSKANVVVGKSITFHNASPAAATIKANGAEVISLFGAGSNTLKLNAAEWVELVFNPDAIYITKRGKITEVKEVDSQKVFSFNTDTVFTRDQMELLLLDATGGNRAFTLPSSNAALGVKDVIVRRIDSSGNRLTVNASAGEKIRFHTHLNAAGYSFLVLMGAGDWWHLRSDGAGSWWPIG
;
A
#
# COMPACT_ATOMS: atom_id res chain seq x y z
N MET A 1 18.91 -29.06 4.60
CA MET A 1 18.90 -30.33 5.33
C MET A 1 17.82 -31.24 4.74
N ASP A 2 18.21 -32.42 4.28
CA ASP A 2 17.29 -33.51 3.88
C ASP A 2 17.70 -34.78 4.67
N TYR A 3 17.01 -35.91 4.45
CA TYR A 3 17.55 -37.23 4.82
C TYR A 3 18.97 -37.39 4.26
N PRO A 4 19.90 -38.06 4.96
CA PRO A 4 21.30 -38.13 4.56
C PRO A 4 21.52 -39.15 3.43
N LYS A 5 20.98 -38.89 2.23
CA LYS A 5 21.03 -39.81 1.09
C LYS A 5 22.44 -39.90 0.51
N SER A 6 23.25 -38.86 0.68
CA SER A 6 24.64 -38.83 0.22
C SER A 6 25.60 -39.63 1.10
N VAL A 7 25.20 -39.99 2.32
CA VAL A 7 26.04 -40.75 3.25
C VAL A 7 25.91 -42.25 2.93
N PRO A 8 27.01 -42.96 2.63
CA PRO A 8 26.95 -44.40 2.45
C PRO A 8 26.67 -45.13 3.77
N GLY A 9 25.91 -46.22 3.74
CA GLY A 9 25.77 -47.13 4.88
C GLY A 9 24.84 -46.66 6.02
N VAL A 10 24.10 -45.55 5.86
CA VAL A 10 23.09 -45.10 6.84
C VAL A 10 21.82 -45.96 6.88
N GLY A 11 21.68 -46.92 5.97
CA GLY A 11 20.58 -47.88 5.97
C GLY A 11 19.22 -47.26 5.63
N LEU A 12 19.19 -46.32 4.67
CA LEU A 12 17.93 -45.74 4.18
C LEU A 12 17.29 -46.65 3.14
N ALA A 13 15.96 -46.80 3.17
CA ALA A 13 15.19 -47.39 2.09
C ALA A 13 14.23 -46.34 1.51
N SER A 14 14.23 -46.21 0.19
CA SER A 14 13.45 -45.17 -0.53
C SER A 14 13.64 -43.75 0.04
N GLY A 15 14.84 -43.45 0.53
CA GLY A 15 15.19 -42.14 1.09
C GLY A 15 14.66 -41.87 2.52
N LYS A 16 14.21 -42.88 3.26
CA LYS A 16 13.78 -42.78 4.67
C LYS A 16 14.48 -43.80 5.55
N PHE A 17 14.50 -43.56 6.86
CA PHE A 17 15.02 -44.53 7.82
C PHE A 17 14.07 -45.74 7.91
N VAL A 18 14.64 -46.94 8.06
CA VAL A 18 13.93 -48.21 8.20
C VAL A 18 14.53 -49.03 9.32
N ASP A 19 13.69 -49.74 10.08
CA ASP A 19 14.18 -50.64 11.12
C ASP A 19 14.71 -51.94 10.50
N GLU A 20 15.56 -52.64 11.23
CA GLU A 20 16.06 -53.95 10.81
C GLU A 20 14.90 -54.92 10.60
N ASN A 21 15.01 -55.77 9.57
CA ASN A 21 14.07 -56.85 9.34
C ASN A 21 14.76 -58.21 9.58
N PRO A 22 14.57 -58.82 10.77
CA PRO A 22 15.19 -60.09 11.12
C PRO A 22 14.72 -61.26 10.24
N VAL A 23 13.52 -61.15 9.63
CA VAL A 23 12.93 -62.22 8.82
C VAL A 23 13.55 -62.27 7.43
N THR A 24 13.88 -61.11 6.85
CA THR A 24 14.51 -61.02 5.52
C THR A 24 16.02 -60.81 5.61
N GLY A 25 16.58 -60.68 6.81
CA GLY A 25 17.99 -60.36 7.04
C GLY A 25 18.41 -58.99 6.52
N MET A 26 17.44 -58.07 6.33
CA MET A 26 17.73 -56.72 5.80
C MET A 26 18.22 -55.83 6.94
N PRO A 27 19.45 -55.29 6.87
CA PRO A 27 19.98 -54.40 7.89
C PRO A 27 19.16 -53.11 7.98
N GLY A 28 18.90 -52.65 9.20
CA GLY A 28 18.21 -51.39 9.46
C GLY A 28 19.10 -50.17 9.38
N SER A 29 18.48 -48.99 9.54
CA SER A 29 19.15 -47.72 9.74
C SER A 29 19.95 -47.68 11.04
N LEU A 30 20.95 -46.79 11.09
CA LEU A 30 21.79 -46.59 12.29
C LEU A 30 21.04 -45.98 13.48
N ILE A 31 19.84 -45.44 13.24
CA ILE A 31 18.97 -44.84 14.25
C ILE A 31 17.56 -45.45 14.13
N PRO A 32 16.75 -45.44 15.21
CA PRO A 32 15.38 -45.94 15.15
C PRO A 32 14.58 -45.22 14.07
N ALA A 33 13.93 -45.98 13.19
CA ALA A 33 13.29 -45.43 12.00
C ALA A 33 12.17 -44.46 12.34
N GLN A 34 11.34 -44.81 13.33
CA GLN A 34 10.24 -43.97 13.77
C GLN A 34 10.75 -42.60 14.26
N TRP A 35 11.80 -42.59 15.08
CA TRP A 35 12.38 -41.35 15.63
C TRP A 35 13.03 -40.50 14.54
N GLY A 36 13.91 -41.10 13.73
CA GLY A 36 14.62 -40.40 12.66
C GLY A 36 13.66 -39.78 11.64
N ASN A 37 12.66 -40.56 11.18
CA ASN A 37 11.68 -40.07 10.22
C ASN A 37 10.81 -38.94 10.81
N SER A 38 10.42 -39.04 12.10
CA SER A 38 9.57 -38.02 12.72
C SER A 38 10.27 -36.67 12.82
N ILE A 39 11.52 -36.65 13.31
CA ILE A 39 12.30 -35.42 13.43
C ILE A 39 12.62 -34.84 12.05
N THR A 40 13.11 -35.66 11.11
CA THR A 40 13.43 -35.17 9.78
C THR A 40 12.19 -34.62 9.09
N GLN A 41 11.02 -35.25 9.24
CA GLN A 41 9.79 -34.73 8.66
C GLN A 41 9.33 -33.42 9.30
N GLU A 42 9.49 -33.24 10.62
CA GLU A 42 9.16 -31.99 11.30
C GLU A 42 10.02 -30.81 10.78
N ILE A 43 11.33 -31.06 10.61
CA ILE A 43 12.26 -30.07 10.06
C ILE A 43 11.94 -29.76 8.59
N LEU A 44 11.65 -30.78 7.77
CA LEU A 44 11.25 -30.60 6.37
C LEU A 44 9.95 -29.77 6.25
N ASN A 45 8.97 -30.01 7.12
CA ASN A 45 7.73 -29.26 7.15
C ASN A 45 7.97 -27.78 7.53
N ALA A 46 8.84 -27.52 8.51
CA ALA A 46 9.22 -26.15 8.88
C ALA A 46 9.98 -25.44 7.76
N MET A 47 10.90 -26.12 7.08
CA MET A 47 11.62 -25.57 5.93
C MET A 47 10.68 -25.26 4.76
N ALA A 48 9.74 -26.15 4.46
CA ALA A 48 8.73 -25.93 3.43
C ALA A 48 7.84 -24.72 3.76
N ALA A 49 7.42 -24.57 5.02
CA ALA A 49 6.64 -23.41 5.46
C ALA A 49 7.42 -22.07 5.33
N GLY A 50 8.75 -22.13 5.46
CA GLY A 50 9.66 -21.01 5.21
C GLY A 50 10.10 -20.83 3.75
N GLY A 51 9.67 -21.69 2.83
CA GLY A 51 10.01 -21.62 1.40
C GLY A 51 11.39 -22.19 1.01
N GLU A 52 12.04 -22.95 1.90
CA GLU A 52 13.33 -23.58 1.66
C GLU A 52 13.18 -24.97 1.01
N GLN A 53 14.01 -25.27 0.01
CA GLN A 53 14.10 -26.60 -0.60
C GLN A 53 15.18 -27.42 0.08
N PRO A 54 14.91 -28.65 0.55
CA PRO A 54 15.90 -29.48 1.25
C PRO A 54 17.18 -29.68 0.43
N ASP A 55 18.33 -29.30 1.00
CA ASP A 55 19.66 -29.49 0.41
C ASP A 55 20.60 -30.05 1.49
N GLU A 56 21.24 -31.19 1.23
CA GLU A 56 22.19 -31.81 2.16
C GLU A 56 23.50 -31.01 2.32
N THR A 57 23.82 -30.14 1.35
CA THR A 57 25.04 -29.32 1.37
C THR A 57 24.88 -28.02 2.17
N ARG A 58 23.66 -27.69 2.61
CA ARG A 58 23.33 -26.46 3.33
C ARG A 58 22.88 -26.74 4.77
N THR A 59 23.49 -26.02 5.71
CA THR A 59 23.25 -26.16 7.16
C THR A 59 22.47 -25.00 7.78
N ASP A 60 22.09 -23.99 6.99
CA ASP A 60 21.42 -22.76 7.43
C ASP A 60 19.90 -22.73 7.11
N GLN A 61 19.38 -23.78 6.49
CA GLN A 61 18.04 -23.78 5.90
C GLN A 61 16.91 -23.71 6.93
N LEU A 62 17.03 -24.42 8.07
CA LEU A 62 16.03 -24.35 9.13
C LEU A 62 15.98 -22.94 9.76
N ALA A 63 17.14 -22.32 9.99
CA ALA A 63 17.22 -20.98 10.54
C ALA A 63 16.67 -19.92 9.56
N THR A 64 16.96 -20.08 8.27
CA THR A 64 16.41 -19.24 7.20
C THR A 64 14.89 -19.38 7.14
N ALA A 65 14.38 -20.61 7.18
CA ALA A 65 12.94 -20.89 7.17
C ALA A 65 12.21 -20.30 8.38
N ILE A 66 12.75 -20.43 9.60
CA ILE A 66 12.17 -19.83 10.82
C ILE A 66 12.16 -18.30 10.73
N THR A 67 13.22 -17.69 10.19
CA THR A 67 13.29 -16.25 9.98
C THR A 67 12.22 -15.78 8.99
N GLN A 68 12.01 -16.54 7.91
CA GLN A 68 10.95 -16.27 6.93
C GLN A 68 9.56 -16.45 7.55
N ILE A 69 9.31 -17.51 8.32
CA ILE A 69 8.03 -17.69 9.03
C ILE A 69 7.76 -16.52 9.97
N GLY A 70 8.78 -16.06 10.73
CA GLY A 70 8.67 -14.91 11.62
C GLY A 70 8.47 -13.56 10.91
N SER A 71 8.91 -13.43 9.65
CA SER A 71 8.67 -12.23 8.83
C SER A 71 7.25 -12.20 8.25
N GLN A 72 6.67 -13.37 7.96
CA GLN A 72 5.32 -13.53 7.41
C GLN A 72 4.20 -13.08 8.37
N VAL A 73 4.45 -13.01 9.68
CA VAL A 73 3.46 -12.69 10.74
C VAL A 73 3.29 -11.18 10.97
N ARG A 74 4.16 -10.30 10.42
CA ARG A 74 4.24 -8.87 10.80
C ARG A 74 4.08 -7.85 9.66
N GLN A 75 2.89 -7.80 9.03
CA GLN A 75 2.35 -6.73 8.14
C GLN A 75 2.23 -7.08 6.64
N ALA A 76 1.23 -6.48 6.00
CA ALA A 76 0.74 -6.77 4.64
C ALA A 76 1.71 -6.51 3.49
N TYR A 77 2.87 -5.85 3.69
CA TYR A 77 3.88 -5.65 2.66
C TYR A 77 5.30 -5.60 3.27
N LYS A 78 6.13 -6.62 3.02
CA LYS A 78 7.52 -6.72 3.52
C LYS A 78 8.56 -7.20 2.49
N GLY A 79 8.16 -7.42 1.24
CA GLY A 79 9.08 -7.80 0.16
C GLY A 79 9.81 -6.61 -0.49
N ALA A 80 11.03 -6.83 -1.00
CA ALA A 80 11.62 -5.91 -1.98
C ALA A 80 10.64 -5.74 -3.16
N GLY A 81 10.59 -4.53 -3.72
CA GLY A 81 9.84 -4.29 -4.95
C GLY A 81 10.59 -4.85 -6.14
N PHE A 82 9.96 -5.72 -6.92
CA PHE A 82 10.53 -6.19 -8.17
C PHE A 82 9.95 -5.39 -9.34
N GLY A 83 10.85 -4.84 -10.16
CA GLY A 83 10.50 -4.08 -11.36
C GLY A 83 10.66 -4.93 -12.60
N TYR A 84 9.67 -4.93 -13.49
CA TYR A 84 9.67 -5.73 -14.72
C TYR A 84 9.65 -4.85 -15.96
N THR A 85 10.60 -5.08 -16.86
CA THR A 85 10.66 -4.49 -18.21
C THR A 85 10.35 -5.50 -19.31
N ASP A 86 10.31 -6.79 -18.97
CA ASP A 86 10.17 -7.89 -19.91
C ASP A 86 9.20 -8.95 -19.37
N SER A 87 8.74 -9.84 -20.25
CA SER A 87 7.85 -10.94 -19.85
C SER A 87 8.63 -12.03 -19.11
N GLU A 88 8.06 -12.55 -18.03
CA GLU A 88 8.72 -13.55 -17.18
C GLU A 88 7.71 -14.52 -16.55
N THR A 89 8.15 -15.72 -16.21
CA THR A 89 7.42 -16.62 -15.30
C THR A 89 7.97 -16.48 -13.89
N LEU A 90 7.11 -16.03 -12.99
CA LEU A 90 7.45 -15.74 -11.60
C LEU A 90 7.63 -17.04 -10.81
N LEU A 91 8.67 -17.07 -9.98
CA LEU A 91 8.92 -18.16 -9.04
C LEU A 91 7.94 -18.09 -7.85
N PRO A 92 7.70 -19.19 -7.11
CA PRO A 92 6.80 -19.19 -5.96
C PRO A 92 7.10 -18.13 -4.90
N GLY A 93 8.39 -17.78 -4.72
CA GLY A 93 8.84 -16.71 -3.82
C GLY A 93 8.37 -15.30 -4.20
N ALA A 94 7.83 -15.09 -5.41
CA ALA A 94 7.21 -13.82 -5.79
C ALA A 94 5.94 -13.52 -4.98
N ALA A 95 5.25 -14.54 -4.48
CA ALA A 95 4.14 -14.37 -3.55
C ALA A 95 4.66 -13.83 -2.20
N GLY A 96 3.99 -12.81 -1.65
CA GLY A 96 4.40 -12.06 -0.47
C GLY A 96 5.13 -10.73 -0.77
N HIS A 97 5.40 -10.44 -2.05
CA HIS A 97 6.08 -9.23 -2.50
C HIS A 97 5.13 -8.31 -3.28
N TRP A 98 5.53 -7.03 -3.41
CA TRP A 98 4.90 -6.09 -4.34
C TRP A 98 5.72 -6.01 -5.63
N HIS A 99 5.03 -5.86 -6.74
CA HIS A 99 5.60 -5.96 -8.08
C HIS A 99 5.20 -4.75 -8.91
N ARG A 100 6.14 -4.20 -9.67
CA ARG A 100 5.95 -3.02 -10.52
C ARG A 100 6.22 -3.38 -11.97
N ILE A 101 5.26 -3.11 -12.83
CA ILE A 101 5.43 -3.25 -14.29
C ILE A 101 5.84 -1.90 -14.85
N ASN A 102 7.05 -1.84 -15.42
CA ASN A 102 7.65 -0.62 -15.97
C ASN A 102 7.53 -0.55 -17.50
N ALA A 103 7.29 -1.67 -18.18
CA ALA A 103 7.05 -1.73 -19.62
C ALA A 103 5.66 -2.26 -19.94
N GLY A 104 4.98 -1.63 -20.91
CA GLY A 104 3.68 -2.10 -21.38
C GLY A 104 3.82 -3.27 -22.36
N GLY A 105 2.74 -4.02 -22.56
CA GLY A 105 2.70 -5.17 -23.46
C GLY A 105 3.35 -6.44 -22.93
N ILE A 106 4.01 -6.39 -21.77
CA ILE A 106 4.62 -7.57 -21.17
C ILE A 106 3.57 -8.51 -20.56
N THR A 107 3.96 -9.77 -20.42
CA THR A 107 3.19 -10.81 -19.73
C THR A 107 3.98 -11.34 -18.54
N LEU A 108 3.44 -11.18 -17.33
CA LEU A 108 3.97 -11.83 -16.12
C LEU A 108 3.13 -13.06 -15.83
N THR A 109 3.75 -14.23 -15.92
CA THR A 109 3.09 -15.51 -15.61
C THR A 109 3.29 -15.83 -14.12
N LEU A 110 2.19 -15.99 -13.38
CA LEU A 110 2.19 -16.33 -11.96
C LEU A 110 2.85 -17.70 -11.71
N PRO A 111 3.38 -17.93 -10.50
CA PRO A 111 3.71 -19.29 -10.07
C PRO A 111 2.45 -20.14 -10.03
N SER A 112 2.60 -21.46 -10.20
CA SER A 112 1.49 -22.38 -9.98
C SER A 112 0.99 -22.28 -8.55
N LYS A 113 -0.34 -22.22 -8.36
CA LYS A 113 -0.97 -22.20 -7.04
C LYS A 113 -0.60 -23.41 -6.18
N ALA A 114 -0.24 -24.54 -6.79
CA ALA A 114 0.21 -25.75 -6.08
C ALA A 114 1.55 -25.55 -5.35
N ASN A 115 2.37 -24.60 -5.81
CA ASN A 115 3.69 -24.33 -5.25
C ASN A 115 3.70 -23.11 -4.32
N VAL A 116 2.55 -22.46 -4.11
CA VAL A 116 2.41 -21.29 -3.25
C VAL A 116 1.59 -21.68 -2.03
N VAL A 117 2.04 -21.26 -0.84
CA VAL A 117 1.29 -21.47 0.40
C VAL A 117 -0.09 -20.80 0.29
N VAL A 118 -1.14 -21.55 0.62
CA VAL A 118 -2.53 -21.07 0.60
C VAL A 118 -2.66 -19.80 1.44
N GLY A 119 -3.38 -18.81 0.91
CA GLY A 119 -3.60 -17.51 1.57
C GLY A 119 -2.50 -16.49 1.32
N LYS A 120 -1.38 -16.84 0.67
CA LYS A 120 -0.38 -15.85 0.25
C LYS A 120 -0.95 -14.93 -0.81
N SER A 121 -0.58 -13.65 -0.73
CA SER A 121 -0.96 -12.63 -1.71
C SER A 121 0.21 -12.26 -2.63
N ILE A 122 -0.07 -11.78 -3.83
CA ILE A 122 0.87 -11.11 -4.72
C ILE A 122 0.22 -9.84 -5.25
N THR A 123 0.93 -8.73 -5.23
CA THR A 123 0.39 -7.43 -5.66
C THR A 123 1.15 -6.89 -6.86
N PHE A 124 0.44 -6.45 -7.88
CA PHE A 124 1.02 -5.79 -9.05
C PHE A 124 0.52 -4.36 -9.15
N HIS A 125 1.41 -3.45 -9.55
CA HIS A 125 1.08 -2.11 -10.04
C HIS A 125 1.66 -1.93 -11.44
N ASN A 126 0.83 -1.53 -12.38
CA ASN A 126 1.28 -1.15 -13.72
C ASN A 126 1.60 0.34 -13.77
N ALA A 127 2.89 0.65 -13.65
CA ALA A 127 3.42 1.99 -13.76
C ALA A 127 3.74 2.39 -15.22
N SER A 128 3.61 1.45 -16.17
CA SER A 128 3.85 1.72 -17.58
C SER A 128 2.66 2.45 -18.24
N PRO A 129 2.88 3.17 -19.36
CA PRO A 129 1.82 3.91 -20.04
C PRO A 129 0.87 3.02 -20.87
N ALA A 130 1.16 1.72 -21.02
CA ALA A 130 0.35 0.78 -21.78
C ALA A 130 -0.09 -0.42 -20.92
N ALA A 131 -1.08 -1.16 -21.38
CA ALA A 131 -1.59 -2.31 -20.64
C ALA A 131 -0.56 -3.45 -20.59
N ALA A 132 -0.53 -4.19 -19.49
CA ALA A 132 0.23 -5.42 -19.33
C ALA A 132 -0.72 -6.60 -19.03
N THR A 133 -0.19 -7.81 -19.12
CA THR A 133 -0.95 -9.05 -18.87
C THR A 133 -0.39 -9.77 -17.66
N ILE A 134 -1.24 -10.07 -16.68
CA ILE A 134 -0.96 -11.08 -15.66
C ILE A 134 -1.58 -12.38 -16.13
N LYS A 135 -0.80 -13.47 -16.17
CA LYS A 135 -1.24 -14.77 -16.66
C LYS A 135 -1.10 -15.82 -15.56
N ALA A 136 -2.11 -16.65 -15.32
CA ALA A 136 -1.99 -17.79 -14.43
C ALA A 136 -1.19 -18.93 -15.08
N ASN A 137 -0.52 -19.75 -14.25
CA ASN A 137 0.28 -20.85 -14.75
C ASN A 137 -0.60 -21.95 -15.37
N GLY A 138 -0.17 -22.53 -16.49
CA GLY A 138 -0.90 -23.64 -17.13
C GLY A 138 -2.37 -23.30 -17.42
N ALA A 139 -3.28 -24.16 -16.94
CA ALA A 139 -4.73 -24.00 -17.06
C ALA A 139 -5.39 -23.38 -15.81
N GLU A 140 -4.60 -22.85 -14.87
CA GLU A 140 -5.13 -22.18 -13.68
C GLU A 140 -5.88 -20.90 -14.04
N VAL A 141 -6.75 -20.45 -13.13
CA VAL A 141 -7.62 -19.30 -13.35
C VAL A 141 -7.43 -18.23 -12.27
N ILE A 142 -7.41 -16.99 -12.72
CA ILE A 142 -7.58 -15.80 -11.90
C ILE A 142 -9.08 -15.51 -11.84
N SER A 143 -9.66 -15.63 -10.65
CA SER A 143 -11.09 -15.54 -10.39
C SER A 143 -11.48 -14.18 -9.82
N LEU A 144 -12.57 -13.62 -10.34
CA LEU A 144 -13.25 -12.44 -9.84
C LEU A 144 -14.75 -12.77 -9.70
N PHE A 145 -15.26 -12.76 -8.47
CA PHE A 145 -16.68 -13.00 -8.16
C PHE A 145 -17.28 -14.27 -8.80
N GLY A 146 -16.51 -15.37 -8.88
CA GLY A 146 -16.97 -16.65 -9.42
C GLY A 146 -16.82 -16.82 -10.94
N ALA A 147 -16.34 -15.80 -11.66
CA ALA A 147 -15.91 -15.92 -13.05
C ALA A 147 -14.38 -15.90 -13.14
N GLY A 148 -13.79 -16.83 -13.90
CA GLY A 148 -12.34 -17.00 -14.01
C GLY A 148 -11.81 -16.86 -15.43
N SER A 149 -10.61 -16.28 -15.56
CA SER A 149 -9.84 -16.26 -16.81
C SER A 149 -8.40 -16.65 -16.50
N ASN A 150 -7.71 -17.30 -17.45
CA ASN A 150 -6.27 -17.54 -17.32
C ASN A 150 -5.47 -16.24 -17.41
N THR A 151 -6.02 -15.19 -18.02
CA THR A 151 -5.35 -13.90 -18.17
C THR A 151 -6.16 -12.77 -17.55
N LEU A 152 -5.43 -11.83 -16.95
CA LEU A 152 -5.92 -10.57 -16.42
C LEU A 152 -5.16 -9.42 -17.08
N LYS A 153 -5.88 -8.57 -17.82
CA LYS A 153 -5.33 -7.32 -18.34
C LYS A 153 -5.25 -6.29 -17.21
N LEU A 154 -4.07 -5.73 -16.99
CA LEU A 154 -3.79 -4.66 -16.04
C LEU A 154 -3.46 -3.38 -16.81
N ASN A 155 -4.38 -2.40 -16.80
CA ASN A 155 -4.23 -1.16 -17.56
C ASN A 155 -3.19 -0.23 -16.91
N ALA A 156 -2.80 0.83 -17.61
CA ALA A 156 -1.91 1.86 -17.05
C ALA A 156 -2.48 2.42 -15.73
N ALA A 157 -1.58 2.67 -14.77
CA ALA A 157 -1.86 3.13 -13.40
C ALA A 157 -2.74 2.18 -12.57
N GLU A 158 -3.02 0.97 -13.05
CA GLU A 158 -3.85 0.02 -12.33
C GLU A 158 -3.02 -0.84 -11.37
N TRP A 159 -3.58 -1.18 -10.22
CA TRP A 159 -3.02 -2.15 -9.30
C TRP A 159 -4.02 -3.24 -8.94
N VAL A 160 -3.51 -4.42 -8.57
CA VAL A 160 -4.30 -5.58 -8.18
C VAL A 160 -3.59 -6.40 -7.11
N GLU A 161 -4.35 -6.91 -6.14
CA GLU A 161 -3.93 -7.93 -5.17
C GLU A 161 -4.61 -9.25 -5.54
N LEU A 162 -3.79 -10.30 -5.67
CA LEU A 162 -4.22 -11.67 -5.96
C LEU A 162 -3.87 -12.58 -4.79
N VAL A 163 -4.77 -13.46 -4.36
CA VAL A 163 -4.57 -14.40 -3.24
C VAL A 163 -4.69 -15.84 -3.72
N PHE A 164 -3.67 -16.65 -3.48
CA PHE A 164 -3.60 -18.04 -3.90
C PHE A 164 -4.42 -18.94 -2.97
N ASN A 165 -5.37 -19.70 -3.53
CA ASN A 165 -6.17 -20.70 -2.81
C ASN A 165 -6.18 -22.03 -3.59
N PRO A 166 -6.56 -23.16 -2.95
CA PRO A 166 -6.54 -24.47 -3.59
C PRO A 166 -7.42 -24.58 -4.84
N ASP A 167 -8.55 -23.87 -4.85
CA ASP A 167 -9.54 -23.86 -5.93
C ASP A 167 -9.20 -22.84 -7.01
N ALA A 168 -8.88 -21.59 -6.65
CA ALA A 168 -8.56 -20.52 -7.59
C ALA A 168 -7.55 -19.50 -7.04
N ILE A 169 -7.08 -18.62 -7.91
CA ILE A 169 -6.35 -17.41 -7.52
C ILE A 169 -7.36 -16.25 -7.51
N TYR A 170 -7.66 -15.70 -6.33
CA TYR A 170 -8.72 -14.70 -6.16
C TYR A 170 -8.20 -13.29 -6.28
N ILE A 171 -8.89 -12.44 -7.05
CA ILE A 171 -8.72 -10.99 -6.97
C ILE A 171 -9.43 -10.49 -5.70
N THR A 172 -8.67 -10.00 -4.73
CA THR A 172 -9.22 -9.49 -3.45
C THR A 172 -9.30 -7.99 -3.41
N LYS A 173 -8.38 -7.30 -4.09
CA LYS A 173 -8.37 -5.84 -4.22
C LYS A 173 -7.89 -5.43 -5.61
N ARG A 174 -8.40 -4.31 -6.08
CA ARG A 174 -8.02 -3.71 -7.36
C ARG A 174 -8.34 -2.22 -7.34
N GLY A 175 -7.55 -1.41 -8.00
CA GLY A 175 -7.82 0.02 -8.10
C GLY A 175 -6.85 0.73 -9.04
N LYS A 176 -6.87 2.06 -9.01
CA LYS A 176 -5.91 2.89 -9.73
C LYS A 176 -5.05 3.66 -8.74
N ILE A 177 -3.75 3.70 -9.00
CA ILE A 177 -2.76 4.53 -8.32
C ILE A 177 -1.97 5.26 -9.40
N THR A 178 -2.07 6.58 -9.39
CA THR A 178 -1.24 7.46 -10.22
C THR A 178 -0.17 8.05 -9.32
N GLU A 179 1.09 7.77 -9.62
CA GLU A 179 2.19 8.47 -8.97
C GLU A 179 2.26 9.89 -9.54
N VAL A 180 2.00 10.88 -8.69
CA VAL A 180 2.26 12.28 -8.99
C VAL A 180 3.64 12.64 -8.45
N LYS A 181 4.38 13.45 -9.19
CA LYS A 181 5.72 13.93 -8.79
C LYS A 181 5.67 14.77 -7.51
N GLU A 182 4.52 15.36 -7.23
CA GLU A 182 4.26 16.20 -6.07
C GLU A 182 3.48 15.40 -5.03
N VAL A 183 3.84 15.53 -3.75
CA VAL A 183 3.09 14.96 -2.64
C VAL A 183 1.97 15.95 -2.29
N ASP A 184 0.73 15.48 -2.14
CA ASP A 184 -0.37 16.27 -1.55
C ASP A 184 -0.12 16.40 -0.03
N SER A 185 0.85 17.23 0.35
CA SER A 185 0.97 17.72 1.72
C SER A 185 0.09 18.95 1.90
N GLN A 186 -0.32 19.22 3.14
CA GLN A 186 -1.05 20.45 3.46
C GLN A 186 -0.17 21.65 3.09
N LYS A 187 -0.55 22.36 2.03
CA LYS A 187 0.16 23.49 1.45
C LYS A 187 -0.05 24.72 2.34
N VAL A 188 1.07 25.34 2.69
CA VAL A 188 1.10 26.62 3.41
C VAL A 188 1.37 27.71 2.38
N PHE A 189 0.46 28.67 2.26
CA PHE A 189 0.60 29.80 1.37
C PHE A 189 0.84 31.08 2.18
N SER A 190 1.77 31.92 1.72
CA SER A 190 2.08 33.20 2.36
C SER A 190 1.78 34.36 1.43
N PHE A 191 1.10 35.38 1.94
CA PHE A 191 0.72 36.57 1.17
C PHE A 191 1.00 37.85 1.95
N ASN A 192 1.53 38.85 1.25
CA ASN A 192 1.86 40.17 1.81
C ASN A 192 1.31 41.35 0.97
N THR A 193 0.42 41.05 0.04
CA THR A 193 -0.30 41.98 -0.84
C THR A 193 -1.76 41.57 -0.94
N ASP A 194 -2.65 42.51 -1.26
CA ASP A 194 -4.07 42.23 -1.43
C ASP A 194 -4.28 41.10 -2.45
N THR A 195 -5.02 40.06 -2.04
CA THR A 195 -5.15 38.82 -2.80
C THR A 195 -6.57 38.29 -2.73
N VAL A 196 -7.10 37.84 -3.86
CA VAL A 196 -8.31 37.01 -3.91
C VAL A 196 -7.86 35.56 -4.00
N PHE A 197 -8.19 34.74 -3.00
CA PHE A 197 -7.72 33.36 -2.95
C PHE A 197 -8.49 32.47 -3.92
N THR A 198 -7.84 31.40 -4.35
CA THR A 198 -8.43 30.37 -5.23
C THR A 198 -8.83 29.13 -4.45
N ARG A 199 -9.61 28.26 -5.11
CA ARG A 199 -10.01 26.94 -4.57
C ARG A 199 -8.81 26.11 -4.09
N ASP A 200 -7.70 26.16 -4.83
CA ASP A 200 -6.51 25.34 -4.57
C ASP A 200 -5.62 25.92 -3.46
N GLN A 201 -5.96 27.10 -2.95
CA GLN A 201 -5.28 27.76 -1.84
C GLN A 201 -6.00 27.59 -0.49
N MET A 202 -7.17 26.95 -0.47
CA MET A 202 -7.99 26.80 0.75
C MET A 202 -7.44 25.72 1.68
N GLU A 203 -6.33 26.06 2.35
CA GLU A 203 -5.61 25.26 3.33
C GLU A 203 -5.10 26.15 4.48
N LEU A 204 -3.78 26.33 4.66
CA LEU A 204 -3.22 27.28 5.65
C LEU A 204 -2.69 28.54 4.95
N LEU A 205 -3.28 29.68 5.28
CA LEU A 205 -2.95 30.98 4.73
C LEU A 205 -2.26 31.86 5.78
N LEU A 206 -1.01 32.21 5.53
CA LEU A 206 -0.20 33.12 6.34
C LEU A 206 -0.24 34.52 5.74
N LEU A 207 -0.77 35.47 6.49
CA LEU A 207 -1.11 36.81 6.02
C LEU A 207 -0.25 37.87 6.72
N ASP A 208 0.40 38.73 5.94
CA ASP A 208 1.33 39.75 6.40
C ASP A 208 0.88 41.16 5.95
N ALA A 209 0.63 42.04 6.92
CA ALA A 209 0.28 43.45 6.72
C ALA A 209 1.43 44.44 7.04
N THR A 210 2.69 43.99 7.13
CA THR A 210 3.85 44.86 7.44
C THR A 210 3.98 46.01 6.44
N GLY A 211 3.68 45.77 5.17
CA GLY A 211 3.76 46.76 4.08
C GLY A 211 2.56 47.73 3.99
N GLY A 212 1.71 47.82 5.02
CA GLY A 212 0.53 48.69 5.06
C GLY A 212 -0.77 47.91 5.24
N ASN A 213 -1.91 48.61 5.24
CA ASN A 213 -3.22 47.95 5.31
C ASN A 213 -3.38 46.92 4.19
N ARG A 214 -4.00 45.77 4.50
CA ARG A 214 -4.21 44.65 3.58
C ARG A 214 -5.63 44.11 3.60
N ALA A 215 -6.08 43.71 2.42
CA ALA A 215 -7.36 43.09 2.15
C ALA A 215 -7.18 41.77 1.41
N PHE A 216 -7.52 40.68 2.08
CA PHE A 216 -7.55 39.34 1.52
C PHE A 216 -8.98 38.90 1.31
N THR A 217 -9.30 38.26 0.19
CA THR A 217 -10.70 37.92 -0.15
C THR A 217 -10.84 36.41 -0.36
N LEU A 218 -11.76 35.81 0.39
CA LEU A 218 -12.15 34.41 0.23
C LEU A 218 -12.84 34.21 -1.13
N PRO A 219 -12.62 33.06 -1.80
CA PRO A 219 -13.37 32.73 -3.01
C PRO A 219 -14.87 32.65 -2.70
N SER A 220 -15.69 32.76 -3.75
CA SER A 220 -17.14 32.64 -3.63
C SER A 220 -17.52 31.27 -3.04
N SER A 221 -18.26 31.28 -1.94
CA SER A 221 -18.87 30.10 -1.32
C SER A 221 -20.03 29.65 -2.20
N ASN A 222 -19.74 28.91 -3.26
CA ASN A 222 -20.73 28.44 -4.23
C ASN A 222 -20.57 26.94 -4.49
N ALA A 223 -21.45 26.36 -5.30
CA ALA A 223 -21.42 24.94 -5.63
C ALA A 223 -20.09 24.49 -6.28
N ALA A 224 -19.40 25.38 -7.02
CA ALA A 224 -18.10 25.09 -7.63
C ALA A 224 -16.96 25.07 -6.59
N LEU A 225 -17.08 25.80 -5.48
CA LEU A 225 -16.18 25.68 -4.32
C LEU A 225 -16.59 24.52 -3.40
N GLY A 226 -17.89 24.27 -3.25
CA GLY A 226 -18.43 23.27 -2.35
C GLY A 226 -18.07 23.55 -0.89
N VAL A 227 -18.15 22.50 -0.07
CA VAL A 227 -17.70 22.55 1.33
C VAL A 227 -16.17 22.47 1.36
N LYS A 228 -15.53 23.55 1.81
CA LYS A 228 -14.08 23.67 1.85
C LYS A 228 -13.64 24.48 3.08
N ASP A 229 -12.60 24.00 3.73
CA ASP A 229 -12.04 24.59 4.94
C ASP A 229 -10.82 25.44 4.61
N VAL A 230 -10.59 26.51 5.37
CA VAL A 230 -9.39 27.34 5.30
C VAL A 230 -9.03 27.87 6.67
N ILE A 231 -7.74 27.88 6.99
CA ILE A 231 -7.20 28.56 8.17
C ILE A 231 -6.49 29.81 7.67
N VAL A 232 -6.96 30.98 8.11
CA VAL A 232 -6.28 32.26 7.89
C VAL A 232 -5.57 32.65 9.18
N ARG A 233 -4.30 33.03 9.09
CA ARG A 233 -3.49 33.42 10.25
C ARG A 233 -2.66 34.65 9.94
N ARG A 234 -2.69 35.63 10.83
CA ARG A 234 -1.80 36.78 10.77
C ARG A 234 -0.43 36.41 11.30
N ILE A 235 0.62 36.74 10.54
CA ILE A 235 2.01 36.41 10.90
C ILE A 235 2.85 37.64 11.30
N ASP A 236 2.39 38.84 10.99
CA ASP A 236 3.07 40.07 11.37
C ASP A 236 2.53 40.66 12.69
N SER A 237 3.27 41.62 13.25
CA SER A 237 2.92 42.37 14.46
C SER A 237 2.68 43.87 14.22
N SER A 238 2.45 44.27 12.96
CA SER A 238 2.25 45.68 12.62
C SER A 238 0.92 46.23 13.15
N GLY A 239 0.83 47.55 13.31
CA GLY A 239 -0.44 48.24 13.62
C GLY A 239 -1.40 48.33 12.43
N ASN A 240 -1.00 47.83 11.25
CA ASN A 240 -1.78 47.94 10.04
C ASN A 240 -3.03 47.05 10.10
N ARG A 241 -4.08 47.49 9.42
CA ARG A 241 -5.34 46.75 9.33
C ARG A 241 -5.19 45.56 8.38
N LEU A 242 -5.51 44.37 8.86
CA LEU A 242 -5.57 43.15 8.05
C LEU A 242 -7.01 42.64 8.02
N THR A 243 -7.63 42.65 6.84
CA THR A 243 -9.02 42.20 6.64
C THR A 243 -9.08 40.92 5.82
N VAL A 244 -10.02 40.04 6.18
CA VAL A 244 -10.42 38.88 5.39
C VAL A 244 -11.88 39.09 4.97
N ASN A 245 -12.09 39.32 3.69
CA ASN A 245 -13.37 39.63 3.07
C ASN A 245 -14.04 38.35 2.54
N ALA A 246 -15.36 38.27 2.64
CA ALA A 246 -16.15 37.38 1.80
C ALA A 246 -16.24 37.95 0.38
N SER A 247 -16.54 37.09 -0.59
CA SER A 247 -16.87 37.54 -1.94
C SER A 247 -18.11 38.45 -1.95
N ALA A 248 -18.27 39.26 -3.00
CA ALA A 248 -19.34 40.26 -3.07
C ALA A 248 -20.73 39.65 -2.84
N GLY A 249 -21.50 40.24 -1.92
CA GLY A 249 -22.83 39.75 -1.52
C GLY A 249 -22.82 38.65 -0.44
N GLU A 250 -21.74 37.88 -0.32
CA GLU A 250 -21.60 36.78 0.62
C GLU A 250 -21.29 37.26 2.06
N LYS A 251 -21.34 36.34 3.02
CA LYS A 251 -21.20 36.66 4.45
C LYS A 251 -20.29 35.67 5.18
N ILE A 252 -19.50 36.19 6.11
CA ILE A 252 -18.84 35.42 7.15
C ILE A 252 -19.74 35.43 8.39
N ARG A 253 -20.14 34.25 8.85
CA ARG A 253 -21.13 34.03 9.93
C ARG A 253 -20.48 34.00 11.31
N PHE A 254 -19.60 34.96 11.61
CA PHE A 254 -19.07 35.15 12.95
C PHE A 254 -19.97 36.09 13.77
N HIS A 255 -19.98 35.91 15.10
CA HIS A 255 -20.82 36.68 16.03
C HIS A 255 -22.29 36.84 15.60
N THR A 256 -22.90 35.76 15.09
CA THR A 256 -24.28 35.78 14.61
C THR A 256 -25.32 36.11 15.68
N HIS A 257 -24.95 35.98 16.97
CA HIS A 257 -25.76 36.45 18.08
C HIS A 257 -25.85 38.00 18.17
N LEU A 258 -24.85 38.72 17.63
CA LEU A 258 -24.86 40.19 17.52
C LEU A 258 -25.46 40.65 16.19
N ASN A 259 -25.22 39.88 15.11
CA ASN A 259 -25.76 40.16 13.80
C ASN A 259 -26.06 38.85 13.05
N ALA A 260 -27.33 38.45 13.04
CA ALA A 260 -27.77 37.18 12.43
C ALA A 260 -27.42 37.07 10.93
N ALA A 261 -27.32 38.20 10.22
CA ALA A 261 -26.93 38.23 8.82
C ALA A 261 -25.43 37.94 8.59
N GLY A 262 -24.60 38.00 9.64
CA GLY A 262 -23.15 37.95 9.52
C GLY A 262 -22.56 39.23 8.91
N TYR A 263 -21.27 39.18 8.60
CA TYR A 263 -20.51 40.36 8.15
C TYR A 263 -19.85 40.09 6.79
N SER A 264 -19.58 41.14 6.01
CA SER A 264 -18.86 41.01 4.73
C SER A 264 -17.36 40.79 4.90
N PHE A 265 -16.81 41.02 6.09
CA PHE A 265 -15.40 40.82 6.40
C PHE A 265 -15.19 40.53 7.89
N LEU A 266 -14.05 39.92 8.23
CA LEU A 266 -13.49 39.89 9.57
C LEU A 266 -12.10 40.53 9.59
N VAL A 267 -11.57 40.77 10.79
CA VAL A 267 -10.27 41.40 11.00
C VAL A 267 -9.38 40.44 11.80
N LEU A 268 -8.12 40.33 11.40
CA LEU A 268 -7.09 39.70 12.23
C LEU A 268 -6.40 40.82 13.03
N MET A 269 -6.78 40.95 14.30
CA MET A 269 -6.54 42.12 15.14
C MET A 269 -5.10 42.21 15.64
N GLY A 270 -4.47 41.06 15.95
CA GLY A 270 -3.13 40.98 16.52
C GLY A 270 -2.24 39.90 15.91
N ALA A 271 -0.97 39.91 16.29
CA ALA A 271 0.00 38.92 15.87
C ALA A 271 -0.43 37.52 16.31
N GLY A 272 -0.49 36.58 15.37
CA GLY A 272 -0.89 35.20 15.64
C GLY A 272 -2.40 34.97 15.66
N ASP A 273 -3.24 36.01 15.50
CA ASP A 273 -4.68 35.85 15.33
C ASP A 273 -4.98 34.96 14.13
N TRP A 274 -5.98 34.10 14.29
CA TRP A 274 -6.37 33.17 13.25
C TRP A 274 -7.86 32.85 13.30
N TRP A 275 -8.39 32.39 12.18
CA TRP A 275 -9.73 31.83 12.06
C TRP A 275 -9.69 30.59 11.20
N HIS A 276 -10.41 29.55 11.63
CA HIS A 276 -10.75 28.41 10.77
C HIS A 276 -12.16 28.62 10.25
N LEU A 277 -12.27 28.76 8.92
CA LEU A 277 -13.51 29.04 8.22
C LEU A 277 -13.87 27.87 7.31
N ARG A 278 -15.16 27.60 7.17
CA ARG A 278 -15.72 26.60 6.26
C ARG A 278 -16.74 27.24 5.33
N SER A 279 -16.54 27.07 4.03
CA SER A 279 -17.56 27.37 3.01
C SER A 279 -18.74 26.39 3.16
N ASP A 280 -19.96 26.90 3.11
CA ASP A 280 -21.16 26.06 2.98
C ASP A 280 -21.54 25.76 1.52
N GLY A 281 -20.83 26.36 0.55
CA GLY A 281 -21.14 26.25 -0.87
C GLY A 281 -22.43 26.98 -1.28
N ALA A 282 -22.98 27.82 -0.41
CA ALA A 282 -24.29 28.48 -0.56
C ALA A 282 -24.28 29.96 -0.10
N GLY A 283 -23.11 30.61 -0.20
CA GLY A 283 -22.93 32.04 -0.01
C GLY A 283 -22.52 32.45 1.40
N SER A 284 -22.22 31.49 2.29
CA SER A 284 -21.68 31.79 3.61
C SER A 284 -20.36 31.06 3.92
N TRP A 285 -19.57 31.71 4.76
CA TRP A 285 -18.39 31.14 5.42
C TRP A 285 -18.65 31.06 6.93
N TRP A 286 -18.44 29.90 7.51
CA TRP A 286 -18.74 29.60 8.92
C TRP A 286 -17.45 29.41 9.70
N PRO A 287 -17.25 30.14 10.82
CA PRO A 287 -16.24 29.76 11.79
C PRO A 287 -16.49 28.36 12.33
N ILE A 288 -15.45 27.53 12.33
CA ILE A 288 -15.49 26.16 12.86
C ILE A 288 -14.41 26.03 13.93
N GLY A 289 -14.76 26.36 15.17
CA GLY A 289 -13.87 26.39 16.32
C GLY A 289 -14.52 27.08 17.51
#